data_AF-A0A847RVU7-F1
#
_entry.id   AF-A0A847RVU7-F1
#
_cell.length_a   1.000
_cell.length_b   1.000
_cell.length_c   1.000
_cell.angle_alpha   90.00
_cell.angle_beta   90.00
_cell.angle_gamma   90.00
#
_symmetry.space_group_name_H-M   'P 1'
#
loop_
_entity.id
_entity.type
_entity.pdbx_description
1 polymer ?
#
loop_
_entity_poly.entity_id
_entity_poly.type
_entity_poly.pdbx_seq_one_letter_code
_entity_poly.pdbx_strand_id
1 'polypeptide(L)'
;MLSPFRNSIFIAATLIAAISGKALAQGKFDPKLLKDSKTTLVCYLVNDGSEQAIGTFTIGVNTAGGKLSLTTTTAIAGLEPWKDTAVSDLNTFKPIYVASHNTMKDMELHFGNDVTGYHVDKKTGEKKQIKEAGKQPFVDSYSYPFLLSLLPLASGYKTDLSVFEYKPTNTDNVKKVVVEEVKNNTYVSKFTGKHDVWEVSVVEPATNDKMVCLIDKKTRRLWQMEEMANGQHIRMVDMETDFNSIKAPFDKTATMKMVKDGNAIISGQVFARDFDEGNRLQVVNIKAKQVAAKGTQVILIPYNDYFKEWIKVNEDQRKKGREGIAISDDAAQCIKSTRVYDDNGHFEFVNLMPGEYLLYSEFSFSHGYTQSEVVGYTDHYINGMFQGTSTNTVNRDYSTGVGATVKKVVTVSKPGEKVDVKLKKTKTWEAR
;
A
#
# COMPACT_ATOMS: atom_id res chain seq x y z
N MET A 1 28.91 -30.16 4.06
CA MET A 1 28.97 -28.96 4.93
C MET A 1 30.11 -28.10 4.43
N LEU A 2 29.79 -26.86 4.07
CA LEU A 2 30.55 -25.99 3.18
C LEU A 2 31.94 -25.63 3.73
N SER A 3 32.93 -25.72 2.84
CA SER A 3 34.31 -25.26 3.04
C SER A 3 34.48 -23.80 2.58
N PRO A 4 35.57 -23.13 3.00
CA PRO A 4 35.79 -21.71 2.83
C PRO A 4 36.61 -21.41 1.57
N PHE A 5 36.50 -20.21 1.00
CA PHE A 5 37.52 -19.73 0.07
C PHE A 5 38.01 -18.32 0.40
N ARG A 6 39.34 -18.26 0.42
CA ARG A 6 40.25 -17.13 0.61
C ARG A 6 40.93 -16.85 -0.73
N ASN A 7 41.41 -15.62 -0.88
CA ASN A 7 42.55 -15.12 -1.68
C ASN A 7 42.31 -14.38 -3.01
N SER A 8 42.71 -13.11 -2.93
CA SER A 8 43.27 -12.11 -3.86
C SER A 8 43.89 -12.55 -5.19
N ILE A 9 43.71 -11.72 -6.23
CA ILE A 9 44.74 -11.42 -7.26
C ILE A 9 44.63 -9.94 -7.70
N PHE A 10 45.77 -9.24 -7.68
CA PHE A 10 46.05 -7.92 -8.27
C PHE A 10 46.16 -8.02 -9.80
N ILE A 11 45.55 -7.09 -10.56
CA ILE A 11 46.05 -6.66 -11.88
C ILE A 11 45.88 -5.14 -11.99
N ALA A 12 47.00 -4.45 -12.17
CA ALA A 12 47.05 -3.04 -12.55
C ALA A 12 46.78 -2.89 -14.06
N ALA A 13 45.91 -1.97 -14.44
CA ALA A 13 45.84 -1.42 -15.79
C ALA A 13 45.46 0.06 -15.70
N THR A 14 46.46 0.91 -15.86
CA THR A 14 46.32 2.34 -16.12
C THR A 14 45.57 2.56 -17.43
N LEU A 15 44.41 3.20 -17.38
CA LEU A 15 43.84 3.90 -18.54
C LEU A 15 43.60 5.35 -18.16
N ILE A 16 44.48 6.23 -18.65
CA ILE A 16 44.23 7.67 -18.70
C ILE A 16 43.16 7.87 -19.79
N ALA A 17 41.89 7.91 -19.40
CA ALA A 17 40.84 8.43 -20.26
C ALA A 17 40.78 9.94 -20.04
N ALA A 18 41.16 10.69 -21.07
CA ALA A 18 40.94 12.13 -21.14
C ALA A 18 39.44 12.42 -20.98
N ILE A 19 39.06 12.99 -19.83
CA ILE A 19 37.70 13.48 -19.58
C ILE A 19 37.53 14.77 -20.39
N SER A 20 37.18 14.62 -21.68
CA SER A 20 36.54 15.71 -22.40
C SER A 20 35.19 15.97 -21.73
N GLY A 21 35.00 17.20 -21.25
CA GLY A 21 33.90 17.60 -20.38
C GLY A 21 32.52 17.42 -21.02
N LYS A 22 31.93 16.23 -20.86
CA LYS A 22 30.48 16.10 -20.85
C LYS A 22 30.00 16.78 -19.56
N ALA A 23 29.13 17.78 -19.69
CA ALA A 23 28.47 18.40 -18.54
C ALA A 23 27.86 17.28 -17.68
N LEU A 24 28.42 17.07 -16.49
CA LEU A 24 27.96 16.05 -15.56
C LEU A 24 26.50 16.35 -15.19
N ALA A 25 25.69 15.30 -14.94
CA ALA A 25 24.24 15.45 -14.78
C ALA A 25 23.81 16.40 -13.65
N GLN A 26 24.71 16.71 -12.71
CA GLN A 26 24.45 17.59 -11.58
C GLN A 26 24.00 19.00 -12.01
N GLY A 27 24.43 19.48 -13.18
CA GLY A 27 23.95 20.74 -13.75
C GLY A 27 22.58 20.66 -14.42
N LYS A 28 21.97 19.48 -14.49
CA LYS A 28 20.68 19.23 -15.18
C LYS A 28 19.51 19.01 -14.22
N PHE A 29 19.75 18.96 -12.91
CA PHE A 29 18.66 18.84 -11.94
C PHE A 29 17.78 20.09 -12.00
N ASP A 30 16.47 19.88 -12.09
CA ASP A 30 15.49 20.97 -12.04
C ASP A 30 14.94 21.12 -10.62
N PRO A 31 15.39 22.13 -9.84
CA PRO A 31 14.90 22.35 -8.48
C PRO A 31 13.40 22.71 -8.45
N LYS A 32 12.78 23.11 -9.56
CA LYS A 32 11.34 23.37 -9.62
C LYS A 32 10.50 22.10 -9.47
N LEU A 33 11.11 20.93 -9.67
CA LEU A 33 10.48 19.63 -9.48
C LEU A 33 10.49 19.17 -8.02
N LEU A 34 11.24 19.85 -7.14
CA LEU A 34 11.30 19.53 -5.72
C LEU A 34 9.98 19.86 -5.03
N LYS A 35 9.59 18.97 -4.11
CA LYS A 35 8.49 19.19 -3.18
C LYS A 35 8.88 18.66 -1.81
N ASP A 36 8.59 19.46 -0.79
CA ASP A 36 8.61 18.99 0.58
C ASP A 36 7.64 17.81 0.70
N SER A 37 8.14 16.70 1.25
CA SER A 37 7.42 15.44 1.24
C SER A 37 7.96 14.48 2.29
N LYS A 38 7.12 13.51 2.65
CA LYS A 38 7.52 12.34 3.42
C LYS A 38 6.92 11.10 2.79
N THR A 39 7.77 10.20 2.33
CA THR A 39 7.38 8.95 1.67
C THR A 39 7.88 7.77 2.48
N THR A 40 7.03 6.76 2.67
CA THR A 40 7.41 5.51 3.34
C THR A 40 7.28 4.37 2.34
N LEU A 41 8.37 3.64 2.15
CA LEU A 41 8.43 2.46 1.29
C LEU A 41 8.47 1.20 2.17
N VAL A 42 7.73 0.15 1.84
CA VAL A 42 7.99 -1.19 2.39
C VAL A 42 9.16 -1.80 1.64
N CYS A 43 10.12 -2.37 2.35
CA CYS A 43 11.25 -3.10 1.79
C CYS A 43 10.93 -4.60 1.76
N TYR A 44 11.08 -5.22 0.59
CA TYR A 44 10.94 -6.64 0.34
C TYR A 44 12.29 -7.22 -0.07
N LEU A 45 12.70 -8.32 0.55
CA LEU A 45 13.73 -9.19 0.00
C LEU A 45 13.08 -10.07 -1.08
N VAL A 46 13.68 -10.11 -2.27
CA VAL A 46 13.20 -10.89 -3.40
C VAL A 46 14.09 -12.12 -3.58
N ASN A 47 13.49 -13.32 -3.45
CA ASN A 47 14.18 -14.60 -3.64
C ASN A 47 13.33 -15.50 -4.56
N ASP A 48 13.88 -15.92 -5.70
CA ASP A 48 13.24 -16.87 -6.62
C ASP A 48 11.77 -16.53 -6.98
N GLY A 49 11.48 -15.24 -7.16
CA GLY A 49 10.14 -14.73 -7.49
C GLY A 49 9.18 -14.61 -6.30
N SER A 50 9.61 -14.95 -5.08
CA SER A 50 8.90 -14.67 -3.83
C SER A 50 9.40 -13.37 -3.19
N GLU A 51 8.49 -12.65 -2.53
CA GLU A 51 8.81 -11.41 -1.82
C GLU A 51 8.52 -11.58 -0.32
N GLN A 52 9.50 -11.24 0.51
CA GLN A 52 9.35 -11.21 1.96
C GLN A 52 9.56 -9.78 2.48
N ALA A 53 8.56 -9.21 3.16
CA ALA A 53 8.72 -7.92 3.81
C ALA A 53 9.77 -8.02 4.93
N ILE A 54 10.78 -7.16 4.88
CA ILE A 54 11.89 -7.13 5.86
C ILE A 54 11.91 -5.84 6.69
N GLY A 55 11.15 -4.82 6.29
CA GLY A 55 11.14 -3.54 6.99
C GLY A 55 10.52 -2.41 6.18
N THR A 56 10.84 -1.19 6.58
CA THR A 56 10.43 0.04 5.89
C THR A 56 11.61 0.99 5.69
N PHE A 57 11.52 1.81 4.65
CA PHE A 57 12.44 2.89 4.35
C PHE A 57 11.65 4.19 4.19
N THR A 58 11.85 5.13 5.11
CA THR A 58 11.18 6.44 5.09
C THR A 58 12.15 7.49 4.57
N ILE A 59 11.70 8.33 3.65
CA ILE A 59 12.44 9.47 3.11
C ILE A 59 11.66 10.74 3.46
N GLY A 60 12.29 11.67 4.17
CA GLY A 60 11.81 13.03 4.39
C GLY A 60 12.61 14.01 3.54
N VAL A 61 11.90 14.86 2.79
CA VAL A 61 12.45 15.91 1.95
C VAL A 61 12.00 17.25 2.51
N ASN A 62 12.94 18.14 2.82
CA ASN A 62 12.65 19.49 3.25
C ASN A 62 13.56 20.50 2.56
N THR A 63 12.97 21.61 2.12
CA THR A 63 13.69 22.73 1.52
C THR A 63 13.56 23.96 2.41
N ALA A 64 14.67 24.41 2.98
CA ALA A 64 14.70 25.55 3.89
C ALA A 64 16.05 26.26 3.87
N GLY A 65 16.04 27.60 3.94
CA GLY A 65 17.27 28.40 4.05
C GLY A 65 18.27 28.17 2.92
N GLY A 66 17.81 27.93 1.69
CA GLY A 66 18.67 27.65 0.53
C GLY A 66 19.29 26.25 0.53
N LYS A 67 18.82 25.34 1.38
CA LYS A 67 19.31 23.96 1.49
C LYS A 67 18.21 22.96 1.17
N LEU A 68 18.62 21.84 0.59
CA LEU A 68 17.85 20.60 0.51
C LEU A 68 18.32 19.69 1.64
N SER A 69 17.41 19.33 2.55
CA SER A 69 17.66 18.33 3.60
C SER A 69 16.89 17.06 3.30
N LEU A 70 17.60 15.94 3.28
CA LEU A 70 17.05 14.60 3.19
C LEU A 70 17.31 13.88 4.50
N THR A 71 16.25 13.33 5.10
CA THR A 71 16.35 12.45 6.26
C THR A 71 15.84 11.09 5.88
N THR A 72 16.60 10.03 6.15
CA THR A 72 16.17 8.66 5.93
C THR A 72 15.96 7.94 7.25
N THR A 73 15.02 7.01 7.28
CA THR A 73 14.88 6.06 8.38
C THR A 73 14.64 4.68 7.82
N THR A 74 15.59 3.77 8.03
CA THR A 74 15.47 2.36 7.66
C THR A 74 15.13 1.56 8.92
N ALA A 75 13.93 1.00 8.98
CA ALA A 75 13.48 0.17 10.08
C ALA A 75 13.34 -1.28 9.60
N ILE A 76 14.37 -2.09 9.87
CA ILE A 76 14.40 -3.52 9.56
C ILE A 76 13.90 -4.30 10.78
N ALA A 77 13.10 -5.34 10.55
CA ALA A 77 12.57 -6.17 11.62
C ALA A 77 13.70 -6.73 12.52
N GLY A 78 13.58 -6.50 13.83
CA GLY A 78 14.56 -6.99 14.81
C GLY A 78 15.80 -6.11 15.01
N LEU A 79 15.90 -4.96 14.34
CA LEU A 79 16.99 -4.01 14.51
C LEU A 79 16.48 -2.64 14.96
N GLU A 80 17.31 -1.91 15.70
CA GLU A 80 17.09 -0.49 15.96
C GLU A 80 17.06 0.30 14.64
N PRO A 81 16.15 1.28 14.45
CA PRO A 81 16.05 2.03 13.22
C PRO A 81 17.32 2.82 12.89
N TRP A 82 17.78 2.68 11.65
CA TRP A 82 18.93 3.41 11.12
C TRP A 82 18.49 4.77 10.62
N LYS A 83 19.22 5.82 11.00
CA LYS A 83 18.87 7.20 10.65
C LYS A 83 20.04 7.86 9.94
N ASP A 84 19.76 8.41 8.76
CA ASP A 84 20.76 9.18 8.02
C ASP A 84 20.20 10.57 7.70
N THR A 85 21.11 11.51 7.52
CA THR A 85 20.81 12.88 7.11
C THR A 85 21.79 13.28 6.03
N ALA A 86 21.28 13.83 4.93
CA ALA A 86 22.07 14.44 3.88
C ALA A 86 21.57 15.85 3.64
N VAL A 87 22.49 16.80 3.55
CA VAL A 87 22.19 18.21 3.31
C VAL A 87 23.00 18.66 2.12
N SER A 88 22.31 19.27 1.15
CA SER A 88 22.90 19.79 -0.08
C SER A 88 22.47 21.23 -0.32
N ASP A 89 23.26 21.96 -1.09
CA ASP A 89 22.86 23.28 -1.61
C ASP A 89 21.65 23.12 -2.54
N LEU A 90 20.61 23.92 -2.36
CA LEU A 90 19.33 23.73 -3.07
C LEU A 90 19.42 24.01 -4.58
N ASN A 91 20.34 24.88 -4.99
CA ASN A 91 20.44 25.31 -6.39
C ASN A 91 21.43 24.46 -7.18
N THR A 92 22.50 24.02 -6.53
CA THR A 92 23.60 23.30 -7.18
C THR A 92 23.63 21.82 -6.85
N PHE A 93 22.85 21.38 -5.84
CA PHE A 93 22.82 20.02 -5.31
C PHE A 93 24.18 19.50 -4.85
N LYS A 94 25.16 20.41 -4.65
CA LYS A 94 26.44 20.06 -4.06
C LYS A 94 26.21 19.65 -2.61
N PRO A 95 26.76 18.51 -2.16
CA PRO A 95 26.62 18.10 -0.78
C PRO A 95 27.32 19.10 0.14
N ILE A 96 26.75 19.29 1.33
CA ILE A 96 27.24 20.15 2.41
C ILE A 96 27.57 19.28 3.62
N TYR A 97 26.69 18.33 3.94
CA TYR A 97 26.81 17.47 5.11
C TYR A 97 26.13 16.13 4.89
N VAL A 98 26.74 15.06 5.41
CA VAL A 98 26.11 13.74 5.52
C VAL A 98 26.39 13.18 6.91
N ALA A 99 25.39 12.60 7.54
CA ALA A 99 25.54 11.80 8.75
C ALA A 99 24.77 10.49 8.66
N SER A 100 25.31 9.47 9.30
CA SER A 100 24.72 8.13 9.37
C SER A 100 24.91 7.59 10.78
N HIS A 101 23.79 7.28 11.43
CA HIS A 101 23.76 6.68 12.76
C HIS A 101 22.95 5.39 12.70
N ASN A 102 23.64 4.27 12.81
CA ASN A 102 23.00 2.96 12.79
C ASN A 102 23.71 1.97 13.72
N THR A 103 23.25 0.72 13.75
CA THR A 103 23.80 -0.34 14.60
C THR A 103 25.21 -0.77 14.21
N MET A 104 25.65 -0.46 12.98
CA MET A 104 26.93 -0.90 12.42
C MET A 104 28.01 0.20 12.44
N LYS A 105 27.61 1.47 12.28
CA LYS A 105 28.53 2.61 12.19
C LYS A 105 27.94 3.89 12.75
N ASP A 106 28.83 4.81 13.12
CA ASP A 106 28.55 6.25 13.13
C ASP A 106 29.45 6.94 12.11
N MET A 107 28.90 7.87 11.35
CA MET A 107 29.66 8.61 10.36
C MET A 107 29.14 10.04 10.24
N GLU A 108 30.05 10.99 10.13
CA GLU A 108 29.76 12.37 9.78
C GLU A 108 30.76 12.85 8.72
N LEU A 109 30.26 13.56 7.72
CA LEU A 109 31.02 14.11 6.61
C LEU A 109 30.61 15.56 6.39
N HIS A 110 31.59 16.44 6.25
CA HIS A 110 31.43 17.82 5.87
C HIS A 110 32.11 18.04 4.52
N PHE A 111 31.39 18.64 3.59
CA PHE A 111 31.84 18.82 2.22
C PHE A 111 32.25 20.27 1.99
N GLY A 112 33.51 20.44 1.58
CA GLY A 112 34.07 21.73 1.19
C GLY A 112 35.18 21.53 0.16
N ASN A 113 36.28 22.28 0.29
CA ASN A 113 37.47 22.04 -0.54
C ASN A 113 38.03 20.62 -0.35
N ASP A 114 37.97 20.15 0.90
CA ASP A 114 38.20 18.76 1.29
C ASP A 114 36.88 18.20 1.83
N VAL A 115 36.67 16.89 1.70
CA VAL A 115 35.65 16.16 2.46
C VAL A 115 36.28 15.71 3.76
N THR A 116 35.79 16.23 4.88
CA THR A 116 36.34 15.97 6.22
C THR A 116 35.31 15.33 7.13
N GLY A 117 35.74 14.56 8.12
CA GLY A 117 34.82 14.02 9.11
C GLY A 117 35.37 12.80 9.81
N TYR A 118 34.48 11.89 10.22
CA TYR A 118 34.89 10.65 10.86
C TYR A 118 33.99 9.48 10.49
N HIS A 119 34.52 8.28 10.68
CA HIS A 119 33.79 7.02 10.66
C HIS A 119 34.16 6.21 11.89
N VAL A 120 33.17 5.68 12.60
CA VAL A 120 33.33 4.71 13.68
C VAL A 120 32.70 3.40 13.25
N ASP A 121 33.49 2.34 13.20
CA ASP A 121 32.97 0.97 13.09
C ASP A 121 32.52 0.53 14.50
N LYS A 122 31.22 0.30 14.70
CA LYS A 122 30.69 -0.07 16.02
C LYS A 122 30.98 -1.52 16.40
N LYS A 123 31.34 -2.36 15.44
CA LYS A 123 31.72 -3.75 15.68
C LYS A 123 33.15 -3.83 16.23
N THR A 124 34.07 -3.05 15.69
CA THR A 124 35.49 -3.05 16.13
C THR A 124 35.82 -1.95 17.13
N GLY A 125 35.00 -0.89 17.21
CA GLY A 125 35.27 0.32 17.97
C GLY A 125 36.28 1.26 17.28
N GLU A 126 36.75 0.92 16.08
CA GLU A 126 37.76 1.70 15.37
C GLU A 126 37.19 3.03 14.86
N LYS A 127 37.85 4.14 15.21
CA LYS A 127 37.54 5.47 14.72
C LYS A 127 38.58 5.94 13.72
N LYS A 128 38.15 6.24 12.50
CA LYS A 128 38.97 6.79 11.42
C LYS A 128 38.58 8.24 11.15
N GLN A 129 39.58 9.13 11.13
CA GLN A 129 39.41 10.51 10.64
C GLN A 129 39.43 10.49 9.11
N ILE A 130 38.58 11.31 8.51
CA ILE A 130 38.39 11.38 7.05
C ILE A 130 38.92 12.73 6.59
N LYS A 131 39.75 12.70 5.54
CA LYS A 131 40.20 13.87 4.81
C LYS A 131 40.50 13.47 3.37
N GLU A 132 39.54 13.72 2.49
CA GLU A 132 39.59 13.38 1.07
C GLU A 132 39.48 14.65 0.23
N ALA A 133 39.93 14.62 -1.02
CA ALA A 133 39.78 15.78 -1.91
C ALA A 133 38.29 16.02 -2.26
N GLY A 134 37.77 17.22 -1.99
CA GLY A 134 36.36 17.58 -2.20
C GLY A 134 36.08 18.39 -3.48
N LYS A 135 37.09 18.65 -4.31
CA LYS A 135 36.98 19.60 -5.43
C LYS A 135 36.28 19.06 -6.68
N GLN A 136 36.04 17.76 -6.76
CA GLN A 136 35.37 17.18 -7.93
C GLN A 136 33.85 17.45 -7.88
N PRO A 137 33.16 17.61 -9.03
CA PRO A 137 31.71 17.80 -9.02
C PRO A 137 31.01 16.46 -8.76
N PHE A 138 30.41 16.29 -7.59
CA PHE A 138 29.65 15.10 -7.22
C PHE A 138 28.39 15.45 -6.42
N VAL A 139 27.48 14.48 -6.32
CA VAL A 139 26.41 14.43 -5.30
C VAL A 139 26.78 13.37 -4.26
N ASP A 140 26.14 13.35 -3.09
CA ASP A 140 26.37 12.29 -2.12
C ASP A 140 25.53 11.03 -2.41
N SER A 141 25.98 9.90 -1.87
CA SER A 141 25.35 8.58 -2.06
C SER A 141 23.97 8.44 -1.44
N TYR A 142 23.61 9.27 -0.46
CA TYR A 142 22.32 9.22 0.23
C TYR A 142 21.26 10.01 -0.54
N SER A 143 21.65 11.13 -1.14
CA SER A 143 20.76 12.00 -1.90
C SER A 143 20.53 11.53 -3.33
N TYR A 144 21.54 10.93 -3.99
CA TYR A 144 21.45 10.70 -5.44
C TYR A 144 20.23 9.88 -5.92
N PRO A 145 19.73 8.85 -5.20
CA PRO A 145 18.58 8.10 -5.68
C PRO A 145 17.33 8.98 -5.78
N PHE A 146 17.17 9.92 -4.84
CA PHE A 146 16.10 10.91 -4.86
C PHE A 146 16.29 11.94 -5.98
N LEU A 147 17.53 12.40 -6.20
CA LEU A 147 17.85 13.39 -7.23
C LEU A 147 17.59 12.90 -8.66
N LEU A 148 17.48 11.59 -8.90
CA LEU A 148 17.03 11.04 -10.19
C LEU A 148 15.66 11.58 -10.60
N SER A 149 14.78 11.85 -9.63
CA SER A 149 13.47 12.45 -9.87
C SER A 149 13.53 13.92 -10.30
N LEU A 150 14.71 14.55 -10.30
CA LEU A 150 14.91 15.94 -10.73
C LEU A 150 15.57 16.05 -12.10
N LEU A 151 15.98 14.95 -12.70
CA LEU A 151 16.54 14.93 -14.05
C LEU A 151 15.46 15.24 -15.10
N PRO A 152 15.81 15.77 -16.29
CA PRO A 152 14.86 15.98 -17.38
C PRO A 152 14.52 14.63 -18.07
N LEU A 153 13.87 13.75 -17.33
CA LEU A 153 13.53 12.38 -17.73
C LEU A 153 12.65 12.39 -18.99
N ALA A 154 13.07 11.63 -19.99
CA ALA A 154 12.35 11.34 -21.22
C ALA A 154 12.79 9.97 -21.74
N SER A 155 12.00 9.31 -22.59
CA SER A 155 12.39 8.03 -23.18
C SER A 155 13.75 8.13 -23.90
N GLY A 156 14.65 7.20 -23.62
CA GLY A 156 16.01 7.18 -24.15
C GLY A 156 16.99 8.15 -23.47
N TYR A 157 16.56 8.89 -22.44
CA TYR A 157 17.47 9.76 -21.67
C TYR A 157 18.59 8.94 -21.03
N LYS A 158 19.82 9.44 -21.15
CA LYS A 158 21.03 8.85 -20.55
C LYS A 158 21.89 9.94 -19.96
N THR A 159 22.54 9.64 -18.84
CA THR A 159 23.48 10.57 -18.23
C THR A 159 24.39 9.85 -17.24
N ASP A 160 25.57 10.43 -17.00
CA ASP A 160 26.50 9.97 -15.98
C ASP A 160 26.43 10.91 -14.77
N LEU A 161 26.55 10.33 -13.58
CA LEU A 161 26.62 11.00 -12.29
C LEU A 161 27.92 10.61 -11.59
N SER A 162 28.56 11.58 -10.97
CA SER A 162 29.63 11.33 -10.00
C SER A 162 29.00 11.36 -8.61
N VAL A 163 29.17 10.28 -7.86
CA VAL A 163 28.56 10.08 -6.55
C VAL A 163 29.67 9.86 -5.53
N PHE A 164 29.68 10.64 -4.45
CA PHE A 164 30.59 10.44 -3.34
C PHE A 164 29.99 9.46 -2.33
N GLU A 165 30.69 8.37 -2.06
CA GLU A 165 30.36 7.39 -1.02
C GLU A 165 31.63 7.05 -0.23
N TYR A 166 31.66 7.40 1.05
CA TYR A 166 32.76 6.99 1.91
C TYR A 166 32.59 5.53 2.36
N LYS A 167 33.57 4.69 2.04
CA LYS A 167 33.78 3.40 2.70
C LYS A 167 35.24 3.28 3.13
N PRO A 168 35.53 2.79 4.35
CA PRO A 168 36.92 2.66 4.82
C PRO A 168 37.82 1.82 3.91
N THR A 169 37.24 0.88 3.17
CA THR A 169 37.91 -0.06 2.26
C THR A 169 38.12 0.49 0.85
N ASN A 170 37.54 1.65 0.51
CA ASN A 170 37.65 2.23 -0.81
C ASN A 170 39.03 2.83 -1.06
N THR A 171 39.55 2.67 -2.27
CA THR A 171 40.73 3.40 -2.77
C THR A 171 40.37 4.74 -3.39
N ASP A 172 39.14 4.88 -3.88
CA ASP A 172 38.51 6.12 -4.34
C ASP A 172 37.05 6.14 -3.84
N ASN A 173 36.63 7.27 -3.27
CA ASN A 173 35.29 7.44 -2.72
C ASN A 173 34.35 8.15 -3.70
N VAL A 174 34.82 8.58 -4.88
CA VAL A 174 33.97 9.11 -5.95
C VAL A 174 33.74 8.02 -6.98
N LYS A 175 32.51 7.51 -7.03
CA LYS A 175 32.10 6.48 -7.99
C LYS A 175 31.31 7.07 -9.15
N LYS A 176 31.41 6.40 -10.30
CA LYS A 176 30.59 6.71 -11.48
C LYS A 176 29.30 5.91 -11.43
N VAL A 177 28.18 6.60 -11.55
CA VAL A 177 26.85 6.02 -11.70
C VAL A 177 26.30 6.42 -13.07
N VAL A 178 25.65 5.49 -13.78
CA VAL A 178 25.15 5.70 -15.14
C VAL A 178 23.65 5.45 -15.17
N VAL A 179 22.89 6.45 -15.60
CA VAL A 179 21.51 6.25 -16.05
C VAL A 179 21.57 5.66 -17.45
N GLU A 180 21.35 4.35 -17.55
CA GLU A 180 21.54 3.59 -18.80
C GLU A 180 20.35 3.72 -19.75
N GLU A 181 19.15 3.79 -19.16
CA GLU A 181 17.89 3.81 -19.87
C GLU A 181 16.82 4.52 -19.05
N VAL A 182 16.02 5.33 -19.73
CA VAL A 182 14.75 5.83 -19.23
C VAL A 182 13.69 5.42 -20.24
N LYS A 183 12.59 4.82 -19.80
CA LYS A 183 11.49 4.43 -20.69
C LYS A 183 10.12 4.65 -20.05
N ASN A 184 9.09 4.59 -20.88
CA ASN A 184 7.70 4.64 -20.44
C ASN A 184 7.33 3.35 -19.73
N ASN A 185 6.70 3.46 -18.55
CA ASN A 185 6.03 2.33 -17.90
C ASN A 185 4.73 2.83 -17.23
N THR A 186 3.94 1.92 -16.67
CA THR A 186 2.73 2.19 -15.89
C THR A 186 2.89 1.58 -14.50
N TYR A 187 2.63 2.37 -13.47
CA TYR A 187 2.47 1.86 -12.11
C TYR A 187 0.99 1.81 -11.73
N VAL A 188 0.57 0.77 -11.02
CA VAL A 188 -0.82 0.64 -10.53
C VAL A 188 -0.81 0.72 -9.01
N SER A 189 -1.14 1.90 -8.50
CA SER A 189 -1.36 2.12 -7.07
C SER A 189 -2.64 1.41 -6.62
N LYS A 190 -2.58 0.83 -5.42
CA LYS A 190 -3.73 0.19 -4.76
C LYS A 190 -4.81 1.19 -4.36
N PHE A 191 -4.47 2.48 -4.19
CA PHE A 191 -5.41 3.52 -3.76
C PHE A 191 -5.83 4.49 -4.86
N THR A 192 -4.90 4.88 -5.73
CA THR A 192 -5.08 5.94 -6.73
C THR A 192 -5.19 5.41 -8.16
N GLY A 193 -4.85 4.14 -8.39
CA GLY A 193 -5.00 3.45 -9.67
C GLY A 193 -3.79 3.62 -10.58
N LYS A 194 -4.03 3.68 -11.91
CA LYS A 194 -2.97 3.74 -12.91
C LYS A 194 -2.28 5.10 -12.94
N HIS A 195 -0.94 5.08 -12.98
CA HIS A 195 -0.08 6.24 -13.15
C HIS A 195 0.92 5.99 -14.29
N ASP A 196 1.10 6.99 -15.15
CA ASP A 196 2.18 6.96 -16.12
C ASP A 196 3.49 7.31 -15.42
N VAL A 197 4.48 6.42 -15.54
CA VAL A 197 5.77 6.56 -14.85
C VAL A 197 6.93 6.49 -15.84
N TRP A 198 8.04 7.09 -15.44
CA TRP A 198 9.36 6.81 -15.98
C TRP A 198 9.94 5.61 -15.24
N GLU A 199 10.34 4.57 -15.97
CA GLU A 199 11.25 3.56 -15.45
C GLU A 199 12.68 4.02 -15.74
N VAL A 200 13.46 4.23 -14.68
CA VAL A 200 14.83 4.74 -14.73
C VAL A 200 15.77 3.63 -14.29
N SER A 201 16.55 3.11 -15.22
CA SER A 201 17.55 2.07 -14.98
C SER A 201 18.93 2.69 -14.77
N VAL A 202 19.57 2.32 -13.66
CA VAL A 202 20.82 2.88 -13.20
C VAL A 202 21.81 1.75 -12.91
N VAL A 203 23.08 1.93 -13.27
CA VAL A 203 24.16 1.00 -12.95
C VAL A 203 25.35 1.73 -12.34
N GLU A 204 26.04 1.07 -11.41
CA GLU A 204 27.41 1.40 -11.01
C GLU A 204 28.37 0.44 -11.75
N PRO A 205 29.08 0.88 -12.81
CA PRO A 205 29.84 -0.04 -13.67
C PRO A 205 30.97 -0.78 -12.95
N ALA A 206 31.50 -0.23 -11.85
CA ALA A 206 32.61 -0.83 -11.12
C ALA A 206 32.19 -2.09 -10.35
N THR A 207 30.98 -2.10 -9.80
CA THR A 207 30.42 -3.22 -9.01
C THR A 207 29.37 -4.01 -9.78
N ASN A 208 28.85 -3.45 -10.87
CA ASN A 208 27.66 -3.92 -11.58
C ASN A 208 26.41 -3.95 -10.68
N ASP A 209 26.41 -3.13 -9.62
CA ASP A 209 25.21 -2.86 -8.83
C ASP A 209 24.20 -2.11 -9.70
N LYS A 210 22.93 -2.49 -9.60
CA LYS A 210 21.85 -1.95 -10.43
C LYS A 210 20.74 -1.39 -9.55
N MET A 211 20.10 -0.36 -10.05
CA MET A 211 18.91 0.22 -9.45
C MET A 211 17.88 0.55 -10.51
N VAL A 212 16.61 0.26 -10.25
CA VAL A 212 15.47 0.61 -11.11
C VAL A 212 14.47 1.42 -10.31
N CYS A 213 14.12 2.62 -10.77
CA CYS A 213 13.14 3.49 -10.12
C CYS A 213 11.90 3.68 -11.00
N LEU A 214 10.70 3.63 -10.42
CA LEU A 214 9.45 4.05 -11.05
C LEU A 214 9.05 5.43 -10.52
N ILE A 215 9.20 6.45 -11.36
CA ILE A 215 8.99 7.86 -11.00
C ILE A 215 7.80 8.42 -11.77
N ASP A 216 6.82 8.96 -11.06
CA ASP A 216 5.62 9.55 -11.65
C ASP A 216 5.95 10.69 -12.64
N LYS A 217 5.36 10.64 -13.84
CA LYS A 217 5.65 11.66 -14.87
C LYS A 217 5.15 13.06 -14.49
N LYS A 218 4.06 13.15 -13.73
CA LYS A 218 3.40 14.42 -13.39
C LYS A 218 3.85 14.95 -12.04
N THR A 219 3.90 14.08 -11.05
CA THR A 219 4.12 14.46 -9.65
C THR A 219 5.56 14.28 -9.20
N ARG A 220 6.36 13.50 -9.95
CA ARG A 220 7.74 13.08 -9.62
C ARG A 220 7.84 12.21 -8.37
N ARG A 221 6.71 11.70 -7.88
CA ARG A 221 6.63 10.73 -6.79
C ARG A 221 7.39 9.46 -7.15
N LEU A 222 8.18 8.95 -6.21
CA LEU A 222 8.83 7.64 -6.31
C LEU A 222 7.82 6.57 -5.88
N TRP A 223 7.33 5.78 -6.83
CA TRP A 223 6.37 4.70 -6.57
C TRP A 223 7.05 3.40 -6.13
N GLN A 224 8.23 3.13 -6.71
CA GLN A 224 8.98 1.91 -6.47
C GLN A 224 10.46 2.14 -6.75
N MET A 225 11.31 1.44 -6.00
CA MET A 225 12.74 1.34 -6.23
C MET A 225 13.16 -0.12 -6.08
N GLU A 226 13.98 -0.63 -6.98
CA GLU A 226 14.62 -1.93 -6.84
C GLU A 226 16.13 -1.74 -6.85
N GLU A 227 16.82 -2.42 -5.94
CA GLU A 227 18.27 -2.46 -5.85
C GLU A 227 18.74 -3.90 -5.97
N MET A 228 19.70 -4.12 -6.88
CA MET A 228 20.36 -5.41 -7.08
C MET A 228 21.85 -5.20 -6.85
N ALA A 229 22.31 -5.56 -5.66
CA ALA A 229 23.67 -5.33 -5.21
C ALA A 229 24.16 -6.48 -4.34
N ASN A 230 25.43 -6.86 -4.48
CA ASN A 230 26.06 -7.93 -3.69
C ASN A 230 25.27 -9.26 -3.65
N GLY A 231 24.59 -9.61 -4.75
CA GLY A 231 23.76 -10.82 -4.84
C GLY A 231 22.42 -10.74 -4.09
N GLN A 232 22.06 -9.59 -3.54
CA GLN A 232 20.75 -9.32 -2.96
C GLN A 232 19.88 -8.53 -3.93
N HIS A 233 18.58 -8.79 -3.90
CA HIS A 233 17.56 -8.02 -4.61
C HIS A 233 16.56 -7.49 -3.60
N ILE A 234 16.56 -6.18 -3.40
CA ILE A 234 15.62 -5.48 -2.53
C ILE A 234 14.66 -4.69 -3.38
N ARG A 235 13.36 -4.92 -3.20
CA ARG A 235 12.29 -4.13 -3.82
C ARG A 235 11.63 -3.26 -2.76
N MET A 236 11.50 -1.97 -3.04
CA MET A 236 10.90 -0.99 -2.16
C MET A 236 9.66 -0.40 -2.83
N VAL A 237 8.51 -0.44 -2.17
CA VAL A 237 7.22 -0.01 -2.76
C VAL A 237 6.54 1.00 -1.86
N ASP A 238 6.04 2.09 -2.45
CA ASP A 238 5.36 3.17 -1.72
C ASP A 238 4.11 2.67 -1.01
N MET A 239 4.06 2.95 0.29
CA MET A 239 2.92 2.63 1.14
C MET A 239 1.76 3.61 0.97
N GLU A 240 2.01 4.76 0.33
CA GLU A 240 1.04 5.83 0.14
C GLU A 240 0.47 6.33 1.47
N THR A 241 1.33 6.50 2.48
CA THR A 241 0.93 6.91 3.84
C THR A 241 0.27 8.29 3.90
N ASP A 242 0.43 9.09 2.87
CA ASP A 242 -0.19 10.40 2.68
C ASP A 242 -1.54 10.34 1.94
N PHE A 243 -1.95 9.16 1.46
CA PHE A 243 -3.25 8.99 0.82
C PHE A 243 -4.37 9.00 1.86
N ASN A 244 -5.11 10.11 1.89
CA ASN A 244 -6.38 10.21 2.59
C ASN A 244 -7.33 11.11 1.81
N SER A 245 -8.42 10.53 1.29
CA SER A 245 -9.46 11.28 0.58
C SER A 245 -10.66 11.64 1.45
N ILE A 246 -10.62 11.38 2.76
CA ILE A 246 -11.66 11.79 3.71
C ILE A 246 -11.37 13.23 4.12
N LYS A 247 -12.32 14.14 3.87
CA LYS A 247 -12.17 15.57 4.13
C LYS A 247 -12.93 16.03 5.36
N ALA A 248 -14.00 15.33 5.71
CA ALA A 248 -14.79 15.59 6.90
C ALA A 248 -13.90 15.45 8.15
N PRO A 249 -13.89 16.45 9.04
CA PRO A 249 -13.15 16.36 10.28
C PRO A 249 -13.79 15.30 11.20
N PHE A 250 -12.96 14.65 12.00
CA PHE A 250 -13.43 13.71 13.02
C PHE A 250 -13.36 14.34 14.41
N ASP A 251 -14.50 14.44 15.09
CA ASP A 251 -14.57 14.81 16.51
C ASP A 251 -14.85 13.56 17.35
N LYS A 252 -13.80 13.02 17.97
CA LYS A 252 -13.88 11.85 18.86
C LYS A 252 -14.82 12.09 20.04
N THR A 253 -14.76 13.26 20.66
CA THR A 253 -15.54 13.55 21.87
C THR A 253 -17.02 13.60 21.53
N ALA A 254 -17.41 14.36 20.50
CA ALA A 254 -18.81 14.43 20.08
C ALA A 254 -19.34 13.06 19.61
N THR A 255 -18.54 12.32 18.83
CA THR A 255 -18.93 11.00 18.31
C THR A 255 -19.10 9.97 19.43
N MET A 256 -18.19 9.96 20.42
CA MET A 256 -18.27 9.03 21.55
C MET A 256 -19.54 9.24 22.38
N LYS A 257 -19.96 10.50 22.56
CA LYS A 257 -21.23 10.83 23.23
C LYS A 257 -22.44 10.21 22.55
N MET A 258 -22.43 10.14 21.20
CA MET A 258 -23.53 9.52 20.45
C MET A 258 -23.79 8.06 20.87
N VAL A 259 -22.77 7.35 21.34
CA VAL A 259 -22.82 5.90 21.59
C VAL A 259 -22.73 5.50 23.06
N LYS A 260 -22.52 6.46 23.98
CA LYS A 260 -22.35 6.21 25.42
C LYS A 260 -23.25 7.04 26.34
N ASP A 261 -23.63 8.25 25.94
CA ASP A 261 -24.20 9.23 26.87
C ASP A 261 -25.72 9.38 26.76
N GLY A 262 -26.34 8.63 25.84
CA GLY A 262 -27.78 8.67 25.67
C GLY A 262 -28.51 7.60 26.46
N ASN A 263 -29.82 7.53 26.24
CA ASN A 263 -30.74 6.59 26.90
C ASN A 263 -31.70 5.93 25.91
N ALA A 264 -31.51 6.14 24.61
CA ALA A 264 -32.26 5.44 23.56
C ALA A 264 -31.73 4.01 23.36
N ILE A 265 -32.60 3.18 22.80
CA ILE A 265 -32.36 1.77 22.51
C ILE A 265 -32.69 1.51 21.04
N ILE A 266 -31.79 0.82 20.34
CA ILE A 266 -32.10 0.21 19.05
C ILE A 266 -32.12 -1.30 19.28
N SER A 267 -33.28 -1.92 19.15
CA SER A 267 -33.45 -3.38 19.16
C SER A 267 -33.83 -3.85 17.77
N GLY A 268 -33.65 -5.14 17.49
CA GLY A 268 -34.05 -5.64 16.19
C GLY A 268 -33.79 -7.11 15.99
N GLN A 269 -33.94 -7.52 14.74
CA GLN A 269 -33.76 -8.89 14.31
C GLN A 269 -33.00 -8.98 12.99
N VAL A 270 -32.02 -9.89 12.93
CA VAL A 270 -31.22 -10.17 11.74
C VAL A 270 -31.73 -11.43 11.05
N PHE A 271 -32.07 -11.34 9.77
CA PHE A 271 -32.52 -12.50 8.99
C PHE A 271 -32.37 -12.31 7.47
N ALA A 272 -32.36 -13.43 6.75
CA ALA A 272 -32.45 -13.49 5.30
C ALA A 272 -33.79 -14.10 4.89
N ARG A 273 -34.24 -13.76 3.68
CA ARG A 273 -35.27 -14.53 2.98
C ARG A 273 -34.78 -14.84 1.58
N ASP A 274 -34.95 -16.10 1.21
CA ASP A 274 -34.59 -16.63 -0.09
C ASP A 274 -35.81 -16.65 -1.04
N PHE A 275 -35.56 -16.72 -2.35
CA PHE A 275 -36.58 -16.71 -3.40
C PHE A 275 -36.31 -17.83 -4.42
N ASP A 276 -37.36 -18.45 -4.96
CA ASP A 276 -37.22 -19.35 -6.11
C ASP A 276 -37.07 -18.57 -7.42
N GLU A 277 -36.05 -18.89 -8.21
CA GLU A 277 -35.72 -18.21 -9.47
C GLU A 277 -36.69 -18.54 -10.63
N GLY A 278 -37.56 -19.53 -10.46
CA GLY A 278 -38.40 -20.08 -11.53
C GLY A 278 -39.74 -19.37 -11.80
N ASN A 279 -40.14 -18.34 -11.04
CA ASN A 279 -41.48 -17.75 -11.19
C ASN A 279 -41.46 -16.21 -11.16
N ARG A 280 -41.98 -15.58 -12.22
CA ARG A 280 -41.95 -14.11 -12.46
C ARG A 280 -42.81 -13.30 -11.48
N LEU A 281 -43.49 -13.94 -10.52
CA LEU A 281 -44.21 -13.29 -9.42
C LEU A 281 -43.51 -13.56 -8.07
N GLN A 282 -42.46 -12.78 -7.79
CA GLN A 282 -41.62 -12.90 -6.58
C GLN A 282 -42.36 -12.65 -5.25
N VAL A 283 -43.58 -12.12 -5.27
CA VAL A 283 -44.34 -11.75 -4.06
C VAL A 283 -45.01 -12.97 -3.40
N VAL A 284 -45.22 -14.07 -4.14
CA VAL A 284 -46.03 -15.21 -3.68
C VAL A 284 -45.18 -16.39 -3.20
N ASN A 285 -43.86 -16.40 -3.45
CA ASN A 285 -43.00 -17.57 -3.21
C ASN A 285 -41.72 -17.23 -2.42
N ILE A 286 -41.89 -16.55 -1.29
CA ILE A 286 -40.79 -16.21 -0.38
C ILE A 286 -40.54 -17.41 0.53
N LYS A 287 -39.32 -17.97 0.50
CA LYS A 287 -38.95 -19.09 1.40
C LYS A 287 -38.98 -18.67 2.86
N ALA A 288 -39.03 -19.68 3.73
CA ALA A 288 -39.02 -19.50 5.17
C ALA A 288 -37.88 -18.55 5.60
N LYS A 289 -38.18 -17.74 6.61
CA LYS A 289 -37.24 -16.80 7.19
C LYS A 289 -36.07 -17.56 7.80
N GLN A 290 -34.85 -17.17 7.45
CA GLN A 290 -33.62 -17.73 8.00
C GLN A 290 -32.97 -16.67 8.89
N VAL A 291 -33.06 -16.86 10.20
CA VAL A 291 -32.51 -15.92 11.19
C VAL A 291 -31.02 -16.12 11.36
N ALA A 292 -30.30 -15.05 11.70
CA ALA A 292 -28.90 -15.17 12.06
C ALA A 292 -28.76 -15.95 13.38
N ALA A 293 -27.76 -16.82 13.46
CA ALA A 293 -27.52 -17.66 14.64
C ALA A 293 -27.09 -16.83 15.86
N LYS A 294 -27.38 -17.34 17.06
CA LYS A 294 -26.85 -16.79 18.31
C LYS A 294 -25.34 -16.62 18.24
N GLY A 295 -24.85 -15.47 18.71
CA GLY A 295 -23.44 -15.09 18.62
C GLY A 295 -23.05 -14.34 17.35
N THR A 296 -23.91 -14.26 16.33
CA THR A 296 -23.68 -13.42 15.14
C THR A 296 -23.45 -11.98 15.56
N GLN A 297 -22.38 -11.35 15.06
CA GLN A 297 -22.05 -9.97 15.38
C GLN A 297 -22.98 -8.99 14.64
N VAL A 298 -23.44 -7.98 15.36
CA VAL A 298 -24.09 -6.81 14.80
C VAL A 298 -23.27 -5.59 15.19
N ILE A 299 -22.98 -4.74 14.21
CA ILE A 299 -22.16 -3.55 14.36
C ILE A 299 -23.04 -2.31 14.21
N LEU A 300 -22.84 -1.32 15.07
CA LEU A 300 -23.45 -0.01 15.01
C LEU A 300 -22.37 1.04 14.83
N ILE A 301 -22.45 1.76 13.73
CA ILE A 301 -21.52 2.83 13.35
C ILE A 301 -22.30 4.15 13.48
N PRO A 302 -21.79 5.16 14.23
CA PRO A 302 -22.34 6.51 14.20
C PRO A 302 -22.39 7.01 12.75
N TYR A 303 -23.52 7.55 12.30
CA TYR A 303 -23.69 7.96 10.90
C TYR A 303 -23.61 9.48 10.74
N ASN A 304 -22.55 10.07 11.32
CA ASN A 304 -22.21 11.49 11.12
C ASN A 304 -21.47 11.71 9.80
N ASP A 305 -21.12 12.96 9.48
CA ASP A 305 -20.53 13.33 8.20
C ASP A 305 -19.20 12.60 7.89
N TYR A 306 -18.36 12.40 8.92
CA TYR A 306 -17.11 11.63 8.78
C TYR A 306 -17.38 10.20 8.33
N PHE A 307 -18.24 9.47 9.04
CA PHE A 307 -18.54 8.07 8.70
C PHE A 307 -19.30 7.95 7.37
N LYS A 308 -20.18 8.89 7.06
CA LYS A 308 -20.87 8.97 5.75
C LYS A 308 -19.86 9.08 4.61
N GLU A 309 -18.89 9.99 4.72
CA GLU A 309 -17.84 10.14 3.71
C GLU A 309 -16.93 8.92 3.64
N TRP A 310 -16.48 8.39 4.80
CA TRP A 310 -15.62 7.20 4.87
C TRP A 310 -16.25 5.97 4.19
N ILE A 311 -17.54 5.71 4.46
CA ILE A 311 -18.27 4.61 3.82
C ILE A 311 -18.37 4.84 2.30
N LYS A 312 -18.75 6.04 1.88
CA LYS A 312 -18.92 6.38 0.46
C LYS A 312 -17.61 6.22 -0.31
N VAL A 313 -16.52 6.77 0.23
CA VAL A 313 -15.18 6.66 -0.36
C VAL A 313 -14.76 5.20 -0.51
N ASN A 314 -14.92 4.39 0.53
CA ASN A 314 -14.54 2.98 0.48
C ASN A 314 -15.42 2.15 -0.45
N GLU A 315 -16.71 2.47 -0.57
CA GLU A 315 -17.57 1.85 -1.58
C GLU A 315 -17.14 2.20 -3.00
N ASP A 316 -16.74 3.45 -3.24
CA ASP A 316 -16.23 3.89 -4.54
C ASP A 316 -14.84 3.32 -4.88
N GLN A 317 -13.97 3.13 -3.88
CA GLN A 317 -12.70 2.42 -4.05
C GLN A 317 -12.93 0.95 -4.44
N ARG A 318 -13.82 0.26 -3.72
CA ARG A 318 -14.17 -1.14 -4.01
C ARG A 318 -14.74 -1.33 -5.42
N LYS A 319 -15.62 -0.42 -5.89
CA LYS A 319 -16.14 -0.46 -7.27
C LYS A 319 -15.04 -0.34 -8.33
N LYS A 320 -13.92 0.31 -7.98
CA LYS A 320 -12.76 0.50 -8.86
C LYS A 320 -11.70 -0.59 -8.70
N GLY A 321 -11.94 -1.60 -7.87
CA GLY A 321 -10.95 -2.64 -7.54
C GLY A 321 -9.74 -2.11 -6.76
N ARG A 322 -9.94 -1.05 -5.97
CA ARG A 322 -8.91 -0.37 -5.17
C ARG A 322 -9.10 -0.64 -3.69
N GLU A 323 -8.02 -0.53 -2.93
CA GLU A 323 -8.02 -0.68 -1.48
C GLU A 323 -8.76 0.50 -0.82
N GLY A 324 -9.51 0.20 0.24
CA GLY A 324 -10.20 1.21 1.03
C GLY A 324 -9.25 1.95 1.97
N ILE A 325 -9.65 3.14 2.39
CA ILE A 325 -8.99 3.90 3.44
C ILE A 325 -9.31 3.24 4.77
N ALA A 326 -8.27 2.87 5.52
CA ALA A 326 -8.43 2.37 6.89
C ALA A 326 -9.14 3.42 7.76
N ILE A 327 -10.03 2.97 8.63
CA ILE A 327 -10.62 3.85 9.63
C ILE A 327 -9.55 4.23 10.67
N SER A 328 -9.55 5.48 11.14
CA SER A 328 -8.66 5.89 12.24
C SER A 328 -9.01 5.16 13.54
N ASP A 329 -8.00 4.93 14.40
CA ASP A 329 -8.20 4.28 15.70
C ASP A 329 -9.23 5.02 16.57
N ASP A 330 -9.22 6.34 16.53
CA ASP A 330 -10.16 7.19 17.27
C ASP A 330 -11.61 7.01 16.79
N ALA A 331 -11.81 6.86 15.48
CA ALA A 331 -13.13 6.59 14.91
C ALA A 331 -13.55 5.13 15.17
N ALA A 332 -12.63 4.18 15.07
CA ALA A 332 -12.89 2.77 15.36
C ALA A 332 -13.41 2.57 16.80
N GLN A 333 -12.88 3.31 17.78
CA GLN A 333 -13.34 3.28 19.18
C GLN A 333 -14.80 3.73 19.37
N CYS A 334 -15.36 4.48 18.41
CA CYS A 334 -16.75 4.95 18.46
C CYS A 334 -17.75 3.95 17.86
N ILE A 335 -17.27 2.85 17.26
CA ILE A 335 -18.12 1.80 16.72
C ILE A 335 -18.52 0.85 17.85
N LYS A 336 -19.84 0.62 18.03
CA LYS A 336 -20.32 -0.40 18.95
C LYS A 336 -20.46 -1.73 18.22
N SER A 337 -20.28 -2.82 18.94
CA SER A 337 -20.75 -4.12 18.50
C SER A 337 -21.54 -4.81 19.59
N THR A 338 -22.50 -5.62 19.18
CA THR A 338 -23.27 -6.53 20.02
C THR A 338 -23.35 -7.88 19.32
N ARG A 339 -23.98 -8.85 19.96
CA ARG A 339 -24.23 -10.16 19.36
C ARG A 339 -25.71 -10.47 19.40
N VAL A 340 -26.14 -11.27 18.44
CA VAL A 340 -27.44 -11.94 18.51
C VAL A 340 -27.49 -12.76 19.79
N TYR A 341 -28.46 -12.50 20.66
CA TYR A 341 -28.52 -13.08 22.00
C TYR A 341 -29.42 -14.31 22.11
N ASP A 342 -30.27 -14.56 21.11
CA ASP A 342 -31.20 -15.70 21.08
C ASP A 342 -31.22 -16.41 19.72
N ASP A 343 -31.96 -17.52 19.66
CA ASP A 343 -32.08 -18.34 18.46
C ASP A 343 -33.07 -17.75 17.43
N ASN A 344 -33.61 -16.56 17.71
CA ASN A 344 -34.53 -15.85 16.84
C ASN A 344 -33.83 -14.71 16.09
N GLY A 345 -32.53 -14.51 16.27
CA GLY A 345 -31.79 -13.46 15.57
C GLY A 345 -31.91 -12.08 16.22
N HIS A 346 -32.37 -11.97 17.47
CA HIS A 346 -32.55 -10.67 18.13
C HIS A 346 -31.24 -10.07 18.65
N PHE A 347 -31.14 -8.75 18.57
CA PHE A 347 -30.02 -7.96 19.06
C PHE A 347 -30.49 -6.64 19.69
N GLU A 348 -29.65 -6.02 20.52
CA GLU A 348 -29.89 -4.68 21.05
C GLU A 348 -28.61 -3.84 21.17
N PHE A 349 -28.80 -2.54 21.04
CA PHE A 349 -27.87 -1.50 21.43
C PHE A 349 -28.56 -0.53 22.37
N VAL A 350 -27.91 -0.22 23.48
CA VAL A 350 -28.39 0.72 24.50
C VAL A 350 -27.49 1.95 24.59
N ASN A 351 -27.92 2.94 25.36
CA ASN A 351 -27.20 4.17 25.69
C ASN A 351 -26.88 5.05 24.46
N LEU A 352 -27.84 5.15 23.54
CA LEU A 352 -27.71 5.92 22.31
C LEU A 352 -28.34 7.31 22.47
N MET A 353 -27.69 8.33 21.94
CA MET A 353 -28.27 9.67 21.80
C MET A 353 -29.23 9.71 20.60
N PRO A 354 -30.05 10.77 20.46
CA PRO A 354 -30.65 11.09 19.18
C PRO A 354 -29.58 11.27 18.10
N GLY A 355 -29.83 10.71 16.92
CA GLY A 355 -28.89 10.73 15.80
C GLY A 355 -29.16 9.63 14.78
N GLU A 356 -28.35 9.62 13.74
CA GLU A 356 -28.36 8.57 12.73
C GLU A 356 -27.27 7.54 13.01
N TYR A 357 -27.59 6.27 12.77
CA TYR A 357 -26.71 5.13 13.00
C TYR A 357 -26.81 4.16 11.84
N LEU A 358 -25.66 3.69 11.34
CA LEU A 358 -25.62 2.59 10.39
C LEU A 358 -25.47 1.27 11.15
N LEU A 359 -26.44 0.39 10.97
CA LEU A 359 -26.35 -1.00 11.41
C LEU A 359 -25.79 -1.87 10.29
N TYR A 360 -24.90 -2.78 10.67
CA TYR A 360 -24.25 -3.74 9.77
C TYR A 360 -24.14 -5.12 10.41
N SER A 361 -24.38 -6.17 9.62
CA SER A 361 -24.15 -7.55 10.04
C SER A 361 -23.89 -8.44 8.84
N GLU A 362 -23.07 -9.48 9.06
CA GLU A 362 -22.80 -10.55 8.10
C GLU A 362 -23.08 -11.90 8.73
N PHE A 363 -23.77 -12.78 7.99
CA PHE A 363 -24.08 -14.14 8.41
C PHE A 363 -24.36 -15.05 7.22
N SER A 364 -24.19 -16.35 7.40
CA SER A 364 -24.51 -17.34 6.36
C SER A 364 -25.96 -17.82 6.46
N PHE A 365 -26.60 -18.07 5.32
CA PHE A 365 -27.92 -18.68 5.21
C PHE A 365 -27.92 -19.72 4.07
N SER A 366 -28.86 -20.66 4.09
CA SER A 366 -28.99 -21.69 3.05
C SER A 366 -29.79 -21.15 1.87
N HIS A 367 -29.24 -21.23 0.67
CA HIS A 367 -29.94 -20.98 -0.59
C HIS A 367 -30.36 -22.31 -1.20
N GLY A 368 -31.66 -22.49 -1.38
CA GLY A 368 -32.22 -23.66 -2.05
C GLY A 368 -32.53 -23.35 -3.51
N TYR A 369 -32.12 -24.20 -4.45
CA TYR A 369 -32.49 -24.09 -5.86
C TYR A 369 -32.86 -25.46 -6.44
N THR A 370 -33.76 -25.47 -7.42
CA THR A 370 -34.15 -26.68 -8.16
C THR A 370 -33.48 -26.65 -9.52
N GLN A 371 -32.78 -27.73 -9.88
CA GLN A 371 -32.17 -27.90 -11.19
C GLN A 371 -32.82 -29.08 -11.92
N SER A 372 -33.14 -28.89 -13.19
CA SER A 372 -33.58 -29.99 -14.06
C SER A 372 -32.35 -30.69 -14.61
N GLU A 373 -32.23 -31.99 -14.35
CA GLU A 373 -31.12 -32.83 -14.76
C GLU A 373 -31.58 -33.90 -15.73
N VAL A 374 -30.80 -34.11 -16.79
CA VAL A 374 -31.03 -35.20 -17.73
C VAL A 374 -30.60 -36.51 -17.10
N VAL A 375 -31.55 -37.43 -16.93
CA VAL A 375 -31.30 -38.77 -16.37
C VAL A 375 -31.43 -39.89 -17.37
N GLY A 376 -31.83 -39.56 -18.60
CA GLY A 376 -31.90 -40.54 -19.68
C GLY A 376 -32.48 -39.94 -20.94
N TYR A 377 -32.63 -40.82 -21.92
CA TYR A 377 -33.14 -40.50 -23.22
C TYR A 377 -34.14 -41.59 -23.63
N THR A 378 -35.24 -41.20 -24.26
CA THR A 378 -36.22 -42.13 -24.83
C THR A 378 -36.26 -41.93 -26.33
N ASP A 379 -35.90 -42.99 -27.06
CA ASP A 379 -35.95 -43.03 -28.52
C ASP A 379 -37.35 -43.40 -28.98
N HIS A 380 -37.89 -42.65 -29.93
CA HIS A 380 -39.22 -42.86 -30.48
C HIS A 380 -39.12 -43.52 -31.85
N TYR A 381 -39.88 -44.60 -32.05
CA TYR A 381 -39.92 -45.35 -33.29
C TYR A 381 -41.36 -45.45 -33.80
N ILE A 382 -41.57 -45.20 -35.09
CA ILE A 382 -42.85 -45.43 -35.78
C ILE A 382 -42.58 -46.45 -36.89
N ASN A 383 -43.31 -47.57 -36.87
CA ASN A 383 -43.15 -48.68 -37.83
C ASN A 383 -41.70 -49.21 -37.94
N GLY A 384 -40.96 -49.25 -36.82
CA GLY A 384 -39.56 -49.70 -36.77
C GLY A 384 -38.53 -48.66 -37.24
N MET A 385 -38.96 -47.47 -37.68
CA MET A 385 -38.09 -46.39 -38.12
C MET A 385 -37.93 -45.33 -37.02
N PHE A 386 -36.68 -44.99 -36.70
CA PHE A 386 -36.33 -43.99 -35.69
C PHE A 386 -36.86 -42.60 -36.07
N GLN A 387 -37.55 -41.94 -35.14
CA GLN A 387 -38.19 -40.62 -35.32
C GLN A 387 -37.52 -39.51 -34.50
N GLY A 388 -36.65 -39.86 -33.56
CA GLY A 388 -35.93 -38.91 -32.71
C GLY A 388 -35.92 -39.34 -31.25
N THR A 389 -35.20 -38.56 -30.45
CA THR A 389 -34.95 -38.85 -29.04
C THR A 389 -35.51 -37.71 -28.19
N SER A 390 -36.29 -38.04 -27.15
CA SER A 390 -36.68 -37.09 -26.11
C SER A 390 -35.79 -37.23 -24.89
N THR A 391 -35.42 -36.09 -24.30
CA THR A 391 -34.66 -36.04 -23.05
C THR A 391 -35.58 -36.32 -21.86
N ASN A 392 -35.20 -37.30 -21.02
CA ASN A 392 -35.86 -37.54 -19.75
C ASN A 392 -35.16 -36.72 -18.68
N THR A 393 -35.90 -35.82 -18.05
CA THR A 393 -35.38 -34.95 -17.00
C THR A 393 -36.03 -35.26 -15.66
N VAL A 394 -35.29 -35.09 -14.57
CA VAL A 394 -35.83 -35.03 -13.21
C VAL A 394 -35.39 -33.71 -12.58
N ASN A 395 -36.26 -33.14 -11.77
CA ASN A 395 -35.91 -31.98 -10.97
C ASN A 395 -35.27 -32.45 -9.67
N ARG A 396 -34.06 -31.97 -9.37
CA ARG A 396 -33.39 -32.18 -8.09
C ARG A 396 -33.29 -30.86 -7.32
N ASP A 397 -33.56 -30.94 -6.03
CA ASP A 397 -33.43 -29.81 -5.11
C ASP A 397 -32.04 -29.83 -4.46
N TYR A 398 -31.35 -28.70 -4.57
CA TYR A 398 -30.02 -28.46 -4.02
C TYR A 398 -30.08 -27.36 -2.97
N SER A 399 -29.19 -27.44 -1.96
CA SER A 399 -29.02 -26.41 -0.94
C SER A 399 -27.54 -26.07 -0.80
N THR A 400 -27.22 -24.78 -0.81
CA THR A 400 -25.85 -24.27 -0.68
C THR A 400 -25.78 -23.17 0.36
N GLY A 401 -24.65 -23.05 1.06
CA GLY A 401 -24.43 -21.94 2.00
C GLY A 401 -24.08 -20.65 1.27
N VAL A 402 -24.78 -19.56 1.57
CA VAL A 402 -24.59 -18.22 0.96
C VAL A 402 -24.40 -17.18 2.07
N GLY A 403 -23.44 -16.27 1.89
CA GLY A 403 -23.26 -15.14 2.80
C GLY A 403 -24.27 -14.01 2.56
N ALA A 404 -24.79 -13.42 3.63
CA ALA A 404 -25.64 -12.24 3.61
C ALA A 404 -24.93 -11.08 4.32
N THR A 405 -24.62 -10.03 3.57
CA THR A 405 -24.26 -8.71 4.12
C THR A 405 -25.49 -7.81 4.12
N VAL A 406 -25.83 -7.25 5.28
CA VAL A 406 -26.96 -6.33 5.46
C VAL A 406 -26.47 -5.01 6.06
N LYS A 407 -26.93 -3.90 5.47
CA LYS A 407 -26.68 -2.52 5.91
C LYS A 407 -28.01 -1.78 6.04
N LYS A 408 -28.22 -1.03 7.13
CA LYS A 408 -29.40 -0.17 7.28
C LYS A 408 -29.10 1.05 8.13
N VAL A 409 -29.39 2.23 7.59
CA VAL A 409 -29.39 3.48 8.37
C VAL A 409 -30.67 3.55 9.19
N VAL A 410 -30.53 3.93 10.45
CA VAL A 410 -31.59 4.04 11.45
C VAL A 410 -31.46 5.38 12.13
N THR A 411 -32.58 6.04 12.38
CA THR A 411 -32.63 7.33 13.06
C THR A 411 -33.27 7.15 14.44
N VAL A 412 -32.58 7.63 15.47
CA VAL A 412 -33.14 7.89 16.80
C VAL A 412 -33.50 9.38 16.82
N SER A 413 -34.78 9.69 16.90
CA SER A 413 -35.29 11.05 16.77
C SER A 413 -35.29 11.81 18.11
N LYS A 414 -35.42 11.10 19.24
CA LYS A 414 -35.50 11.74 20.57
C LYS A 414 -34.85 10.90 21.70
N PRO A 415 -34.46 11.53 22.82
CA PRO A 415 -33.89 10.81 23.95
C PRO A 415 -34.88 9.76 24.49
N GLY A 416 -34.37 8.59 24.87
CA GLY A 416 -35.14 7.50 25.46
C GLY A 416 -35.97 6.69 24.46
N GLU A 417 -35.90 7.02 23.17
CA GLU A 417 -36.64 6.30 22.13
C GLU A 417 -36.20 4.84 22.02
N LYS A 418 -37.16 3.93 21.80
CA LYS A 418 -36.91 2.54 21.47
C LYS A 418 -37.25 2.32 20.01
N VAL A 419 -36.24 2.03 19.19
CA VAL A 419 -36.38 1.79 17.75
C VAL A 419 -36.27 0.29 17.48
N ASP A 420 -37.32 -0.30 16.88
CA ASP A 420 -37.29 -1.69 16.42
C ASP A 420 -36.89 -1.78 14.95
N VAL A 421 -35.90 -2.63 14.65
CA VAL A 421 -35.27 -2.69 13.32
C VAL A 421 -35.19 -4.10 12.78
N LYS A 422 -35.62 -4.27 11.53
CA LYS A 422 -35.40 -5.49 10.74
C LYS A 422 -34.16 -5.32 9.86
N LEU A 423 -33.09 -6.05 10.17
CA LEU A 423 -31.91 -6.20 9.33
C LEU A 423 -32.13 -7.39 8.40
N LYS A 424 -32.74 -7.10 7.24
CA LYS A 424 -33.16 -8.11 6.26
C LYS A 424 -32.28 -8.10 5.02
N LYS A 425 -31.75 -9.26 4.62
CA LYS A 425 -31.26 -9.48 3.24
C LYS A 425 -32.43 -9.86 2.33
N THR A 426 -32.65 -9.10 1.28
CA THR A 426 -33.45 -9.49 0.11
C THR A 426 -32.56 -9.44 -1.12
N LYS A 427 -32.53 -10.50 -1.94
CA LYS A 427 -31.91 -10.44 -3.27
C LYS A 427 -32.49 -9.21 -3.98
N THR A 428 -31.66 -8.20 -4.20
CA THR A 428 -31.93 -7.06 -5.08
C THR A 428 -31.06 -7.30 -6.29
N TRP A 429 -31.68 -7.25 -7.46
CA TRP A 429 -31.04 -7.49 -8.75
C TRP A 429 -29.91 -6.48 -8.97
N GLU A 430 -28.67 -6.87 -8.68
CA GLU A 430 -27.50 -6.23 -9.29
C GLU A 430 -27.32 -6.93 -10.65
N ALA A 431 -27.77 -6.25 -11.71
CA ALA A 431 -27.50 -6.65 -13.08
C ALA A 431 -25.98 -6.84 -13.23
N ARG A 432 -25.56 -8.06 -13.54
CA ARG A 432 -24.19 -8.34 -13.99
C ARG A 432 -24.00 -7.84 -15.42
#